data_AF-E7DPY3-F1
#
_entry.id   AF-E7DPY3-F1
#
_cell.length_a   1.000
_cell.length_b   1.000
_cell.length_c   1.000
_cell.angle_alpha   90.00
_cell.angle_beta   90.00
_cell.angle_gamma   90.00
#
_symmetry.space_group_name_H-M   'P 1'
#
loop_
_entity.id
_entity.type
_entity.pdbx_description
1 polymer ?
#
loop_
_entity_poly.entity_id
_entity_poly.type
_entity_poly.pdbx_seq_one_letter_code
_entity_poly.pdbx_strand_id
1 'polypeptide(L)'
;MSVGGSVDANMPISSLDELPQTHIARRNFKNSIPHRWLSCFRRGFLVIKAAVLNRFPLPQGGFFPERWPSFTPQLNVSQITLSTA
;
A
#
# COMPACT_ATOMS: atom_id res chain seq x y z
N MET A 1 5.26 8.52 -20.42
CA MET A 1 3.91 7.96 -20.57
C MET A 1 3.44 7.48 -19.21
N SER A 2 2.46 8.15 -18.59
CA SER A 2 1.87 7.71 -17.33
C SER A 2 0.51 7.10 -17.68
N VAL A 3 0.46 5.79 -17.80
CA VAL A 3 -0.73 5.04 -18.23
C VAL A 3 -1.68 4.67 -17.07
N GLY A 4 -1.36 5.08 -15.84
CA GLY A 4 -2.16 4.74 -14.65
C GLY A 4 -3.15 5.81 -14.19
N GLY A 5 -2.91 7.09 -14.48
CA GLY A 5 -3.61 8.20 -13.81
C GLY A 5 -5.06 8.43 -14.26
N SER A 6 -5.37 8.22 -15.55
CA SER A 6 -6.72 8.48 -16.08
C SER A 6 -7.71 7.36 -15.79
N VAL A 7 -7.23 6.12 -15.70
CA VAL A 7 -8.06 4.94 -15.37
C VAL A 7 -8.37 4.89 -13.87
N ASP A 8 -7.41 5.25 -13.02
CA ASP A 8 -7.58 5.32 -11.56
C ASP A 8 -8.58 6.42 -11.15
N ALA A 9 -8.61 7.55 -11.86
CA ALA A 9 -9.53 8.66 -11.57
C ALA A 9 -11.02 8.31 -11.76
N ASN A 10 -11.33 7.32 -12.60
CA ASN A 10 -12.70 6.85 -12.85
C ASN A 10 -13.01 5.54 -12.14
N MET A 11 -12.06 4.97 -11.38
CA MET A 11 -12.29 3.73 -10.67
C MET A 11 -13.20 4.02 -9.45
N PRO A 12 -14.26 3.23 -9.23
CA PRO A 12 -15.06 3.37 -8.02
C PRO A 12 -14.16 3.18 -6.81
N ILE A 13 -14.43 3.97 -5.76
CA ILE A 13 -13.74 3.85 -4.48
C ILE A 13 -13.86 2.39 -4.03
N SER A 14 -12.73 1.71 -3.85
CA SER A 14 -12.70 0.32 -3.37
C SER A 14 -13.45 0.25 -2.04
N SER A 15 -14.66 -0.32 -2.06
CA SER A 15 -15.53 -0.45 -0.89
C SER A 15 -15.61 -1.90 -0.44
N LEU A 16 -15.70 -2.09 0.87
CA LEU A 16 -15.96 -3.39 1.47
C LEU A 16 -17.43 -3.81 1.33
N ASP A 17 -18.32 -2.88 0.99
CA ASP A 17 -19.77 -3.12 0.91
C ASP A 17 -20.13 -4.06 -0.25
N GLU A 18 -19.36 -4.03 -1.33
CA GLU A 18 -19.51 -4.91 -2.49
C GLU A 18 -19.00 -6.33 -2.22
N LEU A 19 -18.29 -6.55 -1.11
CA LEU A 19 -17.78 -7.88 -0.74
C LEU A 19 -18.84 -8.68 0.02
N PRO A 20 -19.02 -9.98 -0.29
CA PRO A 20 -19.94 -10.84 0.45
C PRO A 20 -19.56 -10.89 1.93
N GLN A 21 -20.55 -11.08 2.81
CA GLN A 21 -20.33 -11.07 4.27
C GLN A 21 -19.29 -12.10 4.75
N THR A 22 -19.13 -13.20 4.00
CA THR A 22 -18.14 -14.25 4.29
C THR A 22 -16.73 -13.91 3.83
N HIS A 23 -16.53 -12.82 3.10
CA HIS A 23 -15.25 -12.49 2.49
C HIS A 23 -14.19 -12.11 3.53
N ILE A 24 -13.02 -12.74 3.44
CA ILE A 24 -11.90 -12.59 4.38
C ILE A 24 -11.48 -11.11 4.52
N ALA A 25 -11.45 -10.36 3.42
CA ALA A 25 -11.07 -8.94 3.47
C ALA A 25 -12.08 -8.06 4.21
N ARG A 26 -13.38 -8.43 4.23
CA ARG A 26 -14.42 -7.72 5.00
C ARG A 26 -14.39 -8.13 6.46
N ARG A 27 -14.27 -9.42 6.74
CA ARG A 27 -14.20 -10.00 8.09
C ARG A 27 -12.96 -9.55 8.86
N ASN A 28 -11.80 -9.54 8.20
CA ASN A 28 -10.52 -9.17 8.79
C ASN A 28 -10.17 -7.71 8.55
N PHE A 29 -11.13 -6.87 8.13
CA PHE A 29 -10.92 -5.44 8.03
C PHE A 29 -10.76 -4.84 9.42
N LYS A 30 -9.54 -4.94 9.94
CA LYS A 30 -9.09 -4.12 11.06
C LYS A 30 -8.80 -2.76 10.46
N ASN A 31 -9.43 -1.69 10.94
CA ASN A 31 -9.23 -0.29 10.51
C ASN A 31 -7.77 0.22 10.56
N SER A 32 -6.82 -0.66 10.82
CA SER A 32 -5.39 -0.42 10.73
C SER A 32 -4.93 -0.57 9.29
N ILE A 33 -5.21 0.44 8.46
CA ILE A 33 -4.43 0.66 7.24
C ILE A 33 -2.97 0.74 7.69
N PRO A 34 -2.03 -0.04 7.12
CA PRO A 34 -0.62 0.15 7.45
C PRO A 34 -0.27 1.60 7.13
N HIS A 35 0.00 2.39 8.18
CA HIS A 35 0.24 3.81 8.04
C HIS A 35 1.53 3.97 7.25
N ARG A 36 1.40 4.29 5.96
CA ARG A 36 2.52 4.75 5.16
C ARG A 36 2.76 6.19 5.56
N TRP A 37 3.82 6.42 6.33
CA TRP A 37 4.13 7.75 6.84
C TRP A 37 4.52 8.70 5.70
N LEU A 38 4.98 8.16 4.56
CA LEU A 38 5.52 8.95 3.47
C LEU A 38 5.12 8.43 2.09
N SER A 39 4.47 9.28 1.29
CA SER A 39 4.26 8.97 -0.12
C SER A 39 5.61 8.82 -0.85
N CYS A 40 5.65 7.99 -1.91
CA CYS A 40 6.87 7.77 -2.70
C CYS A 40 7.41 9.08 -3.29
N PHE A 41 6.51 10.01 -3.64
CA PHE A 41 6.85 11.36 -4.11
C PHE A 41 7.54 12.17 -3.02
N ARG A 42 6.95 12.21 -1.81
CA ARG A 42 7.52 12.93 -0.66
C ARG A 42 8.87 12.34 -0.27
N ARG A 43 9.03 11.00 -0.37
CA ARG A 43 10.30 10.33 -0.15
C ARG A 43 11.35 10.72 -1.18
N GLY A 44 11.01 10.71 -2.47
CA GLY A 44 11.92 11.16 -3.54
C GLY A 44 12.40 12.59 -3.32
N PHE A 45 11.51 13.49 -2.89
CA PHE A 45 11.89 14.87 -2.56
C PHE A 45 12.88 14.97 -1.40
N LEU A 46 12.72 14.17 -0.34
CA LEU A 46 13.69 14.12 0.77
C LEU A 46 15.05 13.58 0.30
N VAL A 47 15.06 12.56 -0.56
CA VAL A 47 16.31 12.01 -1.11
C VAL A 47 17.07 13.07 -1.91
N ILE A 48 16.38 13.83 -2.76
CA ILE A 48 16.99 14.93 -3.54
C ILE A 48 17.58 15.98 -2.59
N LYS A 49 16.82 16.41 -1.57
CA LYS A 49 17.30 17.38 -0.58
C LYS A 49 18.53 16.87 0.17
N ALA A 50 18.51 15.62 0.61
CA ALA A 50 19.63 15.00 1.29
C ALA A 50 20.86 14.92 0.38
N ALA A 51 20.70 14.58 -0.91
CA ALA A 51 21.80 14.55 -1.87
C ALA A 51 22.45 15.93 -2.03
N VAL A 52 21.63 17.00 -2.19
CA VAL A 52 22.14 18.38 -2.28
C VAL A 52 22.89 18.78 -1.01
N LEU A 53 22.31 18.54 0.17
CA LEU A 53 22.90 18.93 1.44
C LEU A 53 24.26 18.25 1.68
N ASN A 54 24.40 16.99 1.25
CA ASN A 54 25.61 16.21 1.42
C ASN A 54 26.58 16.29 0.22
N ARG A 55 26.31 17.15 -0.77
CA ARG A 55 27.10 17.26 -2.02
C ARG A 55 27.26 15.94 -2.78
N PHE A 56 26.27 15.06 -2.67
CA PHE A 56 26.22 13.84 -3.46
C PHE A 56 25.64 14.12 -4.85
N PRO A 57 25.98 13.30 -5.86
CA PRO A 57 25.32 13.37 -7.15
C PRO A 57 23.80 13.18 -7.00
N LEU A 58 23.04 13.94 -7.78
CA LEU A 58 21.58 13.83 -7.77
C LEU A 58 21.15 12.46 -8.30
N PRO A 59 20.19 11.79 -7.64
CA PRO A 59 19.67 10.52 -8.13
C PRO A 59 18.95 10.74 -9.46
N GLN A 60 19.27 9.92 -10.47
CA GLN A 60 18.58 9.91 -11.76
C GLN A 60 17.72 8.67 -11.89
N GLY A 61 16.47 8.83 -12.34
CA GLY A 61 15.60 7.70 -12.73
C GLY A 61 15.28 6.68 -11.63
N GLY A 62 14.86 7.13 -10.44
CA GLY A 62 14.57 6.25 -9.31
C GLY A 62 13.18 6.42 -8.69
N PHE A 63 12.56 5.31 -8.29
CA PHE A 63 11.36 5.30 -7.46
C PHE A 63 11.74 4.82 -6.05
N PHE A 64 11.39 5.62 -5.03
CA PHE A 64 11.73 5.33 -3.63
C PHE A 64 10.45 5.08 -2.82
N PRO A 65 9.74 3.95 -3.03
CA PRO A 65 8.54 3.66 -2.27
C PRO A 65 8.87 3.30 -0.84
N GLU A 66 8.08 3.79 0.11
CA GLU A 66 8.11 3.26 1.47
C GLU A 66 8.04 1.73 1.44
N ARG A 67 8.86 1.06 2.26
CA ARG A 67 8.92 -0.40 2.27
C ARG A 67 7.54 -0.96 2.61
N TRP A 68 7.16 -2.03 1.92
CA TRP A 68 5.96 -2.76 2.32
C TRP A 68 6.14 -3.24 3.75
N PRO A 69 5.13 -3.10 4.63
CA PRO A 69 5.22 -3.62 5.99
C PRO A 69 5.54 -5.11 5.94
N SER A 70 6.63 -5.53 6.58
CA SER A 70 7.01 -6.94 6.68
C SER A 70 6.20 -7.69 7.75
N PHE A 71 5.35 -6.98 8.48
CA PHE A 71 4.41 -7.60 9.41
C PHE A 71 3.38 -8.38 8.59
N THR A 72 3.45 -9.70 8.69
CA THR A 72 2.33 -10.54 8.30
C THR A 72 1.14 -10.15 9.18
N PRO A 73 -0.01 -9.72 8.60
CA PRO A 73 -1.19 -9.58 9.41
C PRO A 73 -1.43 -10.94 10.07
N GLN A 74 -1.50 -10.98 11.40
CA GLN A 74 -1.86 -12.21 12.13
C GLN A 74 -3.27 -12.60 11.70
N LEU A 75 -3.35 -13.47 10.69
CA LEU A 75 -4.58 -14.15 10.35
C LEU A 75 -4.81 -15.13 11.50
N ASN A 76 -5.87 -14.92 12.27
CA ASN A 76 -6.25 -15.89 13.28
C ASN A 76 -6.83 -17.13 12.56
N VAL A 77 -5.96 -18.11 12.31
CA VAL A 77 -6.25 -19.36 11.57
C VAL A 77 -7.15 -20.33 12.35
N SER A 78 -7.60 -19.99 13.56
CA SER A 78 -8.52 -20.85 14.34
C SER A 78 -9.92 -21.06 13.71
N GLN A 79 -10.22 -20.42 12.57
CA GLN A 79 -11.53 -20.50 11.90
C GLN A 79 -11.47 -21.16 10.51
N ILE A 80 -10.32 -21.72 10.11
CA ILE A 80 -10.21 -22.51 8.87
C ILE A 80 -10.61 -23.96 9.14
N THR A 81 -11.81 -24.20 9.66
CA THR A 81 -12.48 -25.46 9.39
C THR A 81 -13.07 -25.35 7.99
N LEU A 82 -12.31 -25.85 7.01
CA LEU A 82 -12.79 -26.21 5.69
C LEU A 82 -14.09 -26.99 5.86
N SER A 83 -15.21 -26.36 5.52
CA SER A 83 -16.47 -27.07 5.28
C SER A 83 -16.29 -27.87 3.99
N THR A 84 -15.67 -29.04 4.11
CA THR A 84 -15.92 -30.16 3.20
C THR A 84 -17.21 -30.82 3.66
N ALA A 85 -18.29 -30.56 2.93
CA ALA A 85 -19.44 -31.44 2.72
C ALA A 85 -20.38 -30.75 1.72
#